data_AF-A0A410RSX3-F1
#
_entry.id   AF-A0A410RSX3-F1
#
_cell.length_a   1.000
_cell.length_b   1.000
_cell.length_c   1.000
_cell.angle_alpha   90.00
_cell.angle_beta   90.00
_cell.angle_gamma   90.00
#
_symmetry.space_group_name_H-M   'P 1'
#
loop_
_entity.id
_entity.type
_entity.pdbx_description
1 polymer ?
#
loop_
_entity_poly.entity_id
_entity_poly.type
_entity_poly.pdbx_seq_one_letter_code
_entity_poly.pdbx_strand_id
1 'polypeptide(L)'
;MSVKNVSGTFLRRALLLDGVASGAMGVLMAVAAGPMGPLLGLEPALLRAAGLGLIPFALLLGYLASRDTLPSWPVWFVVAVNALWVVDSVLLMTHGPTAPTGLGVAFVTAQALAVAVFAALEYAGLRRGTTVAMA
;
A
#
# COMPACT_ATOMS: atom_id res chain seq x y z
N MET A 1 4.80 -7.69 26.44
CA MET A 1 4.77 -6.44 25.67
C MET A 1 3.42 -5.78 25.88
N SER A 2 3.39 -4.56 26.43
CA SER A 2 2.13 -3.79 26.57
C SER A 2 1.68 -3.32 25.19
N VAL A 3 0.54 -3.84 24.72
CA VAL A 3 -0.03 -3.48 23.42
C VAL A 3 -0.60 -2.07 23.52
N LYS A 4 0.06 -1.09 22.88
CA LYS A 4 -0.47 0.27 22.81
C LYS A 4 -1.60 0.33 21.80
N ASN A 5 -2.77 0.81 22.21
CA ASN A 5 -3.90 1.05 21.33
C ASN A 5 -3.82 2.45 20.72
N VAL A 6 -4.29 2.59 19.49
CA VAL A 6 -4.29 3.83 18.72
C VAL A 6 -5.72 4.15 18.33
N SER A 7 -6.12 5.40 18.48
CA SER A 7 -7.43 5.91 18.07
C SER A 7 -7.28 7.24 17.35
N GLY A 8 -8.17 7.52 16.41
CA GLY A 8 -8.19 8.81 15.71
C GLY A 8 -8.74 8.72 14.30
N THR A 9 -9.67 9.62 13.99
CA THR A 9 -10.31 9.75 12.67
C THR A 9 -9.29 9.92 11.53
N PHE A 10 -8.16 10.58 11.81
CA PHE A 10 -7.09 10.76 10.82
C PHE A 10 -6.47 9.44 10.36
N LEU A 11 -6.05 8.57 11.29
CA LEU A 11 -5.44 7.28 10.96
C LEU A 11 -6.43 6.38 10.23
N ARG A 12 -7.69 6.34 10.68
CA ARG A 12 -8.74 5.55 10.03
C ARG A 12 -9.01 6.01 8.59
N ARG A 13 -9.02 7.32 8.34
CA ARG A 13 -9.16 7.87 6.98
C ARG A 13 -7.97 7.55 6.10
N ALA A 14 -6.74 7.61 6.63
CA ALA A 14 -5.54 7.22 5.90
C ALA A 14 -5.61 5.74 5.47
N LEU A 15 -5.89 4.84 6.42
CA LEU A 15 -6.07 3.40 6.15
C LEU A 15 -7.19 3.13 5.14
N LEU A 16 -8.32 3.84 5.23
CA LEU A 16 -9.42 3.67 4.29
C LEU A 16 -9.05 4.14 2.88
N LEU A 17 -8.41 5.30 2.74
CA LEU A 17 -7.98 5.82 1.44
C LEU A 17 -6.94 4.92 0.79
N ASP A 18 -5.97 4.44 1.56
CA ASP A 18 -5.01 3.43 1.08
C ASP A 18 -5.76 2.15 0.66
N GLY A 19 -6.64 1.62 1.50
CA GLY A 19 -7.43 0.43 1.18
C GLY A 19 -8.22 0.55 -0.12
N VAL A 20 -8.86 1.70 -0.36
CA VAL A 20 -9.58 1.96 -1.62
C VAL A 20 -8.62 2.05 -2.80
N ALA A 21 -7.51 2.78 -2.67
CA ALA A 21 -6.51 2.93 -3.73
C ALA A 21 -5.85 1.58 -4.08
N SER A 22 -5.38 0.86 -3.07
CA SER A 22 -4.81 -0.47 -3.17
C SER A 22 -5.79 -1.48 -3.75
N GLY A 23 -7.06 -1.43 -3.35
CA GLY A 23 -8.11 -2.30 -3.89
C GLY A 23 -8.40 -2.02 -5.36
N ALA A 24 -8.56 -0.75 -5.73
CA ALA A 24 -8.79 -0.33 -7.12
C ALA A 24 -7.61 -0.72 -8.03
N MET A 25 -6.37 -0.44 -7.58
CA MET A 25 -5.16 -0.81 -8.31
C MET A 25 -4.99 -2.34 -8.38
N GLY A 26 -5.30 -3.04 -7.29
CA GLY A 26 -5.27 -4.49 -7.20
C GLY A 26 -6.18 -5.14 -8.23
N VAL A 27 -7.44 -4.72 -8.29
CA VAL A 27 -8.41 -5.20 -9.30
C VAL A 27 -7.97 -4.83 -10.71
N LEU A 28 -7.53 -3.60 -10.94
CA LEU A 28 -7.06 -3.16 -12.26
C LEU A 28 -5.93 -4.05 -12.77
N MET A 29 -4.87 -4.23 -11.99
CA MET A 29 -3.75 -5.09 -12.39
C MET A 29 -4.16 -6.56 -12.47
N ALA A 30 -4.98 -7.05 -11.53
CA ALA A 30 -5.44 -8.43 -11.50
C ALA A 30 -6.42 -8.78 -12.63
N VAL A 31 -7.08 -7.82 -13.29
CA VAL A 31 -8.01 -8.08 -14.41
C VAL A 31 -7.36 -7.71 -15.74
N ALA A 32 -6.68 -6.56 -15.81
CA ALA A 32 -6.13 -6.00 -17.04
C ALA A 32 -4.63 -6.29 -17.26
N ALA A 33 -3.98 -7.17 -16.48
CA ALA A 33 -2.56 -7.48 -16.65
C ALA A 33 -2.15 -7.85 -18.10
N GLY A 34 -2.99 -8.62 -18.80
CA GLY A 34 -2.74 -9.03 -20.19
C GLY A 34 -2.53 -7.84 -21.14
N PRO A 35 -3.52 -6.95 -21.29
CA PRO A 35 -3.36 -5.75 -22.12
C PRO A 35 -2.38 -4.71 -21.52
N MET A 36 -2.26 -4.62 -20.19
CA MET A 36 -1.33 -3.68 -19.55
C MET A 36 0.14 -4.05 -19.77
N GLY A 37 0.48 -5.34 -19.78
CA GLY A 37 1.87 -5.79 -19.84
C GLY A 37 2.66 -5.22 -21.03
N PRO A 38 2.20 -5.41 -22.28
CA PRO A 38 2.87 -4.84 -23.45
C PRO A 38 2.93 -3.30 -23.44
N LEU A 39 1.89 -2.63 -22.94
CA LEU A 39 1.86 -1.16 -22.87
C LEU A 39 2.87 -0.60 -21.86
N LEU A 40 3.00 -1.26 -20.72
CA LEU A 40 3.89 -0.86 -19.63
C LEU A 40 5.30 -1.44 -19.78
N GLY A 41 5.53 -2.41 -20.66
CA GLY A 41 6.80 -3.13 -20.73
C GLY A 41 7.05 -3.97 -19.47
N LEU A 42 5.99 -4.50 -18.87
CA LEU A 42 6.03 -5.31 -17.66
C LEU A 42 5.42 -6.68 -17.95
N GLU A 43 5.96 -7.72 -17.33
CA GLU A 43 5.44 -9.08 -17.49
C GLU A 43 4.00 -9.18 -16.96
N PRO A 44 3.02 -9.66 -17.76
CA PRO A 44 1.63 -9.78 -17.32
C PRO A 44 1.45 -10.63 -16.06
N ALA A 45 2.27 -11.69 -15.89
CA ALA A 45 2.22 -12.53 -14.70
C ALA A 45 2.60 -11.74 -13.43
N LEU A 46 3.58 -10.84 -13.51
CA LEU A 46 3.98 -9.96 -12.42
C LEU A 46 2.83 -9.02 -12.03
N LEU A 47 2.22 -8.34 -13.01
CA LEU A 47 1.08 -7.44 -12.77
C LEU A 47 -0.10 -8.19 -12.13
N ARG A 48 -0.41 -9.39 -12.64
CA ARG A 48 -1.48 -10.22 -12.10
C ARG A 48 -1.21 -10.62 -10.64
N ALA A 49 0.01 -11.08 -10.35
CA ALA A 49 0.40 -11.49 -9.01
C ALA A 49 0.38 -10.32 -8.02
N ALA A 50 0.95 -9.17 -8.41
CA ALA A 50 0.92 -7.94 -7.62
C ALA A 50 -0.53 -7.50 -7.34
N GLY A 51 -1.40 -7.53 -8.37
CA GLY A 51 -2.80 -7.17 -8.23
C GLY A 51 -3.55 -8.09 -7.27
N LEU A 52 -3.35 -9.41 -7.38
CA LEU A 52 -3.93 -10.40 -6.49
C LEU A 52 -3.42 -10.28 -5.05
N GLY A 53 -2.18 -9.84 -4.84
CA GLY A 53 -1.63 -9.55 -3.51
C GLY A 53 -2.20 -8.28 -2.87
N LEU A 54 -2.50 -7.25 -3.66
CA LEU A 54 -3.09 -6.01 -3.17
C LEU A 54 -4.54 -6.17 -2.69
N ILE A 55 -5.32 -7.09 -3.28
CA ILE A 55 -6.71 -7.31 -2.90
C ILE A 55 -6.87 -7.71 -1.41
N PRO A 56 -6.21 -8.76 -0.88
CA PRO A 56 -6.30 -9.10 0.53
C PRO A 56 -5.69 -8.01 1.42
N PHE A 57 -4.65 -7.31 0.96
CA PHE A 57 -4.10 -6.16 1.69
C PHE A 57 -5.13 -5.03 1.83
N ALA A 58 -5.82 -4.67 0.76
CA ALA A 58 -6.90 -3.68 0.76
C ALA A 58 -8.05 -4.07 1.70
N LEU A 59 -8.42 -5.37 1.72
CA LEU A 59 -9.42 -5.88 2.66
C LEU A 59 -8.96 -5.75 4.12
N LEU A 60 -7.69 -6.05 4.41
CA LEU A 60 -7.09 -5.82 5.73
C LEU A 60 -7.18 -4.34 6.12
N LEU A 61 -6.84 -3.42 5.23
CA LEU A 61 -6.91 -1.98 5.49
C LEU A 61 -8.34 -1.51 5.77
N GLY A 62 -9.31 -1.94 4.97
CA GLY A 62 -10.73 -1.65 5.19
C GLY A 62 -11.22 -2.20 6.53
N TYR A 63 -10.81 -3.42 6.88
CA TYR A 63 -11.08 -4.02 8.19
C TYR A 63 -10.50 -3.19 9.33
N LEU A 64 -9.22 -2.79 9.25
CA LEU A 64 -8.59 -1.95 10.28
C LEU A 64 -9.27 -0.58 10.38
N ALA A 65 -9.60 0.04 9.24
CA ALA A 65 -10.31 1.31 9.21
C ALA A 65 -11.73 1.23 9.82
N SER A 66 -12.36 0.05 9.85
CA SER A 66 -13.68 -0.15 10.46
C SER A 66 -13.68 -0.14 12.00
N ARG A 67 -12.52 -0.28 12.64
CA ARG A 67 -12.43 -0.40 14.11
C ARG A 67 -12.25 0.95 14.78
N ASP A 68 -12.90 1.15 15.93
CA ASP A 68 -12.81 2.38 16.71
C ASP A 68 -11.49 2.50 17.49
N THR A 69 -10.98 1.36 17.96
CA THR A 69 -9.68 1.22 18.60
C THR A 69 -8.96 0.04 17.98
N LEU A 70 -7.68 0.23 17.67
CA LEU A 70 -6.84 -0.81 17.08
C LEU A 70 -5.51 -0.88 17.85
N PRO A 71 -4.97 -2.08 18.07
CA PRO A 71 -3.58 -2.24 18.47
C PRO A 71 -2.65 -1.49 17.51
N SER A 72 -1.50 -1.02 17.99
CA SER A 72 -0.51 -0.32 17.14
C SER A 72 0.25 -1.26 16.19
N TRP A 73 0.38 -2.55 16.53
CA TRP A 73 1.16 -3.51 15.76
C TRP A 73 0.65 -3.76 14.31
N PRO A 74 -0.66 -3.86 14.01
CA PRO A 74 -1.15 -4.07 12.65
C PRO A 74 -0.89 -2.84 11.79
N VAL A 75 -0.95 -1.65 12.37
CA VAL A 75 -0.68 -0.42 11.63
C VAL A 75 0.81 -0.29 11.32
N TRP A 76 1.69 -0.70 12.23
CA TRP A 76 3.12 -0.81 11.94
C TRP A 76 3.41 -1.83 10.84
N PHE A 77 2.70 -2.96 10.85
CA PHE A 77 2.78 -3.94 9.77
C PHE A 77 2.37 -3.34 8.43
N VAL A 78 1.28 -2.58 8.37
CA VAL A 78 0.83 -1.86 7.17
C VAL A 78 1.92 -0.90 6.67
N VAL A 79 2.49 -0.07 7.55
CA VAL A 79 3.58 0.85 7.18
C VAL A 79 4.78 0.10 6.61
N ALA A 80 5.14 -1.05 7.20
CA ALA A 80 6.26 -1.87 6.73
C ALA A 80 5.98 -2.49 5.35
N VAL A 81 4.76 -2.99 5.11
CA VAL A 81 4.35 -3.51 3.80
C VAL A 81 4.37 -2.41 2.75
N ASN A 82 3.84 -1.22 3.06
CA ASN A 82 3.88 -0.07 2.15
C ASN A 82 5.32 0.37 1.86
N ALA A 83 6.20 0.41 2.86
CA ALA A 83 7.61 0.71 2.66
C ALA A 83 8.31 -0.35 1.77
N LEU A 84 8.03 -1.63 2.00
CA LEU A 84 8.55 -2.73 1.18
C LEU A 84 8.09 -2.60 -0.28
N TRP A 85 6.82 -2.27 -0.52
CA TRP A 85 6.29 -2.05 -1.87
C TRP A 85 7.02 -0.93 -2.61
N VAL A 86 7.35 0.17 -1.92
CA VAL A 86 8.12 1.27 -2.49
C VAL A 86 9.53 0.81 -2.86
N VAL A 87 10.20 0.07 -1.98
CA VAL A 87 11.54 -0.48 -2.25
C VAL A 87 11.48 -1.44 -3.43
N ASP A 88 10.53 -2.36 -3.46
CA ASP A 88 10.35 -3.32 -4.55
C ASP A 88 10.06 -2.62 -5.88
N SER A 89 9.31 -1.52 -5.87
CA SER A 89 9.06 -0.71 -7.07
C SER A 89 10.37 -0.11 -7.63
N VAL A 90 11.25 0.38 -6.77
CA VAL A 90 12.57 0.91 -7.17
C VAL A 90 13.48 -0.23 -7.67
N LEU A 91 13.49 -1.37 -6.99
CA LEU A 91 14.26 -2.54 -7.39
C LEU A 91 13.78 -3.09 -8.73
N LEU A 92 12.47 -3.16 -8.95
CA LEU A 92 11.89 -3.58 -10.23
C LEU A 92 12.36 -2.68 -11.39
N MET A 93 12.43 -1.37 -11.18
CA MET A 93 12.88 -0.44 -12.23
C MET A 93 14.39 -0.51 -12.52
N THR A 94 15.20 -0.93 -11.53
CA THR A 94 16.68 -0.90 -11.62
C THR A 94 17.31 -2.27 -11.90
N HIS A 95 16.65 -3.34 -11.46
CA HIS A 95 17.14 -4.73 -11.51
C HIS A 95 16.09 -5.70 -12.09
N GLY A 96 14.95 -5.19 -12.56
CA GLY A 96 13.89 -6.01 -13.12
C GLY A 96 14.32 -6.75 -14.39
N PRO A 97 13.73 -7.92 -14.67
CA PRO A 97 14.07 -8.75 -15.82
C PRO A 97 13.66 -8.11 -17.16
N THR A 98 12.73 -7.14 -17.13
CA THR A 98 12.21 -6.46 -18.30
C THR A 98 12.33 -4.94 -18.12
N ALA A 99 12.77 -4.24 -19.16
CA ALA A 99 12.81 -2.78 -19.16
C ALA A 99 11.38 -2.20 -19.35
N PRO A 100 10.85 -1.44 -18.38
CA PRO A 100 9.55 -0.82 -18.52
C PRO A 100 9.56 0.22 -19.65
N THR A 101 8.43 0.42 -20.32
CA THR A 101 8.25 1.55 -21.24
C THR A 101 8.19 2.87 -20.45
N GLY A 102 8.21 4.02 -21.14
CA GLY A 102 7.98 5.31 -20.47
C GLY A 102 6.67 5.36 -19.68
N LEU A 103 5.61 4.70 -20.18
CA LEU A 103 4.34 4.53 -19.44
C LEU A 103 4.49 3.60 -18.24
N GLY A 104 5.26 2.50 -18.37
CA GLY A 104 5.58 1.61 -17.26
C GLY A 104 6.32 2.32 -16.12
N VAL A 105 7.35 3.10 -16.45
CA VAL A 105 8.09 3.91 -15.47
C VAL A 105 7.14 4.88 -14.78
N ALA A 106 6.32 5.61 -15.53
CA ALA A 106 5.36 6.55 -14.97
C ALA A 106 4.35 5.84 -14.04
N PHE A 107 3.84 4.69 -14.46
CA PHE A 107 2.88 3.89 -13.70
C PHE A 107 3.48 3.37 -12.38
N VAL A 108 4.66 2.76 -12.42
CA VAL A 108 5.37 2.22 -11.23
C VAL A 108 5.81 3.35 -10.29
N THR A 109 6.29 4.47 -10.84
CA THR A 109 6.70 5.63 -10.03
C THR A 109 5.50 6.28 -9.35
N ALA A 110 4.40 6.49 -10.08
CA ALA A 110 3.20 7.12 -9.53
C ALA A 110 2.60 6.30 -8.38
N GLN A 111 2.50 4.97 -8.53
CA GLN A 111 2.04 4.11 -7.44
C GLN A 111 3.01 4.13 -6.25
N ALA A 112 4.32 4.08 -6.48
CA ALA A 112 5.31 4.09 -5.40
C ALA A 112 5.25 5.40 -4.59
N LEU A 113 5.10 6.54 -5.26
CA LEU A 113 4.94 7.83 -4.59
C LEU A 113 3.63 7.87 -3.78
N ALA A 114 2.53 7.39 -4.33
CA ALA A 114 1.25 7.33 -3.61
C ALA A 114 1.35 6.44 -2.36
N VAL A 115 1.94 5.25 -2.48
CA VAL A 115 2.15 4.32 -1.37
C VAL A 115 3.10 4.90 -0.32
N ALA A 116 4.15 5.60 -0.72
CA ALA A 116 5.04 6.30 0.21
C ALA A 116 4.31 7.39 1.00
N VAL A 117 3.39 8.12 0.37
CA VAL A 117 2.53 9.09 1.06
C VAL A 117 1.61 8.39 2.06
N PHE A 118 0.97 7.27 1.69
CA PHE A 118 0.14 6.51 2.63
C PHE A 118 0.94 6.01 3.83
N ALA A 119 2.11 5.40 3.61
CA ALA A 119 3.01 4.97 4.69
C ALA A 119 3.35 6.12 5.65
N ALA A 120 3.65 7.32 5.12
CA ALA A 120 3.95 8.49 5.92
C ALA A 120 2.73 8.98 6.74
N LEU A 121 1.53 8.97 6.14
CA LEU A 121 0.29 9.36 6.81
C LEU A 121 -0.10 8.38 7.92
N GLU A 122 0.01 7.08 7.67
CA GLU A 122 -0.26 6.02 8.64
C GLU A 122 0.72 6.07 9.80
N TYR A 123 2.01 6.26 9.51
CA TYR A 123 3.03 6.46 10.53
C TYR A 123 2.79 7.72 11.36
N ALA A 124 2.40 8.83 10.74
CA ALA A 124 2.03 10.05 11.45
C ALA A 124 0.80 9.82 12.36
N GLY A 125 -0.20 9.07 11.88
CA GLY A 125 -1.38 8.67 12.63
C GLY A 125 -1.04 7.81 13.85
N LEU A 126 -0.14 6.82 13.68
CA LEU A 126 0.41 5.99 14.74
C LEU A 126 1.05 6.83 15.85
N ARG A 127 1.93 7.77 15.47
CA ARG A 127 2.66 8.60 16.44
C ARG A 127 1.72 9.51 17.24
N ARG A 128 0.67 10.05 16.60
CA ARG A 128 -0.31 10.93 17.26
C ARG A 128 -1.21 10.20 18.26
N GLY A 129 -1.71 9.01 17.92
CA GLY A 129 -2.60 8.25 18.81
C GLY A 129 -1.87 7.63 20.01
N THR A 130 -0.54 7.50 19.95
CA THR A 130 0.27 7.03 21.09
C THR A 130 0.39 8.09 22.19
N THR A 131 0.34 9.38 21.84
CA THR A 131 0.50 10.51 22.78
C THR A 131 -0.74 10.73 23.65
N VAL A 132 -1.93 10.50 23.11
CA VAL A 132 -3.21 10.68 23.84
C VAL A 132 -3.41 9.62 24.92
N ALA A 133 -2.83 8.42 24.77
CA ALA A 133 -2.93 7.35 25.76
C ALA A 133 -1.95 7.49 26.94
N MET A 134 -1.07 8.51 26.95
CA MET A 134 -0.08 8.76 28.01
C MET A 134 -0.34 10.05 28.82
N ALA A 135 -1.46 10.73 28.59
CA ALA A 135 -1.94 11.88 29.36
C ALA A 135 -3.15 11.48 30.20
#